data_AF-A0A2E5P4C6-F1
#
_entry.id   AF-A0A2E5P4C6-F1
#
_cell.length_a   1.000
_cell.length_b   1.000
_cell.length_c   1.000
_cell.angle_alpha   90.00
_cell.angle_beta   90.00
_cell.angle_gamma   90.00
#
_symmetry.space_group_name_H-M   'P 1'
#
loop_
_entity.id
_entity.type
_entity.pdbx_description
1 polymer ?
#
loop_
_entity_poly.entity_id
_entity_poly.type
_entity_poly.pdbx_seq_one_letter_code
_entity_poly.pdbx_strand_id
1 'polypeptide(L)'
;MTAVDDTRQLAYITGQASDARVNVEIETEGMTLNIGPQHPATHGTLRVVVKLDGERVVRAEPIMGYMHRGYEKLTEVRTYPQVTTLVNRIDWLGSFANEVPFILAAERLMDVEAPPRAQWIRTVLFELSRIANVVLFLGDMGVQLGAVTPVFFAFRDREFVLNQIEAVTGGRFHPNFDRIGGLKDDLPKGWTEETKGVLGRIRTFCNEMEDLVTGNEIFQARTRGIGVIPADVGLAYGLSGANIRASGVDWDLRRDGGVGLVHDQLDWKVWTHPDGDSFARYWVRLQEVREACDMVDQLLDGMPSGPVMAKVPR
;
A
#
# COMPACT_ATOMS: atom_id res chain seq x y z
N MET A 1 -38.00 63.13 2.87
CA MET A 1 -38.28 61.68 2.77
C MET A 1 -38.45 61.36 1.29
N THR A 2 -37.63 60.60 0.60
CA THR A 2 -36.42 59.83 0.97
C THR A 2 -35.67 59.55 -0.34
N ALA A 3 -34.69 60.38 -0.73
CA ALA A 3 -33.69 60.00 -1.76
C ALA A 3 -32.86 58.76 -1.33
N VAL A 4 -32.94 58.43 -0.04
CA VAL A 4 -32.41 57.21 0.58
C VAL A 4 -33.22 55.95 0.18
N ASP A 5 -34.48 56.09 -0.23
CA ASP A 5 -35.29 54.95 -0.70
C ASP A 5 -34.89 54.52 -2.11
N ASP A 6 -34.75 55.44 -3.06
CA ASP A 6 -34.39 55.10 -4.44
C ASP A 6 -33.00 54.45 -4.53
N THR A 7 -32.08 54.87 -3.66
CA THR A 7 -30.72 54.30 -3.60
C THR A 7 -30.74 52.89 -2.98
N ARG A 8 -31.62 52.63 -2.01
CA ARG A 8 -31.86 51.28 -1.46
C ARG A 8 -32.63 50.40 -2.44
N GLN A 9 -33.53 50.96 -3.22
CA GLN A 9 -34.32 50.26 -4.23
C GLN A 9 -33.44 49.90 -5.44
N LEU A 10 -32.55 50.80 -5.88
CA LEU A 10 -31.51 50.50 -6.86
C LEU A 10 -30.51 49.48 -6.33
N ALA A 11 -30.07 49.56 -5.07
CA ALA A 11 -29.20 48.54 -4.47
C ALA A 11 -29.90 47.17 -4.32
N TYR A 12 -31.21 47.15 -4.06
CA TYR A 12 -32.03 45.94 -4.02
C TYR A 12 -32.23 45.34 -5.42
N ILE A 13 -32.51 46.17 -6.44
CA ILE A 13 -32.59 45.75 -7.84
C ILE A 13 -31.22 45.29 -8.36
N THR A 14 -30.12 45.94 -7.95
CA THR A 14 -28.76 45.55 -8.33
C THR A 14 -28.31 44.28 -7.60
N GLY A 15 -28.75 44.07 -6.35
CA GLY A 15 -28.55 42.82 -5.60
C GLY A 15 -29.38 41.66 -6.15
N GLN A 16 -30.63 41.92 -6.56
CA GLN A 16 -31.44 40.92 -7.27
C GLN A 16 -30.93 40.68 -8.70
N ALA A 17 -30.32 41.66 -9.36
CA ALA A 17 -29.67 41.48 -10.66
C ALA A 17 -28.31 40.76 -10.55
N SER A 18 -27.61 40.85 -9.41
CA SER A 18 -26.43 40.03 -9.13
C SER A 18 -26.79 38.59 -8.77
N ASP A 19 -27.92 38.38 -8.09
CA ASP A 19 -28.49 37.04 -7.83
C ASP A 19 -29.21 36.46 -9.07
N ALA A 20 -29.62 37.30 -10.01
CA ALA A 20 -30.19 36.92 -11.31
C ALA A 20 -29.16 36.89 -12.45
N ARG A 21 -27.85 36.97 -12.15
CA ARG A 21 -26.92 36.10 -12.86
C ARG A 21 -27.16 34.69 -12.36
N VAL A 22 -28.32 34.16 -12.77
CA VAL A 22 -28.42 32.77 -13.15
C VAL A 22 -27.28 32.65 -14.17
N ASN A 23 -26.13 32.18 -13.70
CA ASN A 23 -25.34 31.29 -14.52
C ASN A 23 -26.35 30.20 -14.86
N VAL A 24 -27.10 30.41 -15.94
CA VAL A 24 -27.51 29.33 -16.78
C VAL A 24 -26.17 28.86 -17.33
N GLU A 25 -25.40 28.17 -16.48
CA GLU A 25 -24.66 27.02 -16.95
C GLU A 25 -25.77 26.23 -17.62
N ILE A 26 -25.79 26.36 -18.95
CA ILE A 26 -26.48 25.41 -19.78
C ILE A 26 -25.86 24.10 -19.31
N GLU A 27 -26.55 23.37 -18.42
CA GLU A 27 -26.14 22.03 -18.05
C GLU A 27 -26.18 21.25 -19.36
N THR A 28 -25.03 21.18 -20.04
CA THR A 28 -24.79 20.15 -21.02
C THR A 28 -25.10 18.85 -20.32
N GLU A 29 -25.95 18.00 -20.92
CA GLU A 29 -26.30 16.70 -20.35
C GLU A 29 -25.01 15.99 -19.92
N GLY A 30 -24.76 15.95 -18.61
CA GLY A 30 -23.51 15.43 -18.08
C GLY A 30 -23.34 13.98 -18.51
N MET A 31 -22.24 13.67 -19.19
CA MET A 31 -22.00 12.32 -19.66
C MET A 31 -21.72 11.42 -18.47
N THR A 32 -22.58 10.42 -18.27
CA THR A 32 -22.33 9.37 -17.28
C THR A 32 -21.59 8.23 -17.95
N LEU A 33 -20.33 8.01 -17.57
CA LEU A 33 -19.51 6.92 -18.05
C LEU A 33 -19.41 5.83 -16.99
N ASN A 34 -19.59 4.58 -17.40
CA ASN A 34 -19.45 3.42 -16.55
C ASN A 34 -18.13 2.71 -16.89
N ILE A 35 -17.16 2.76 -15.97
CA ILE A 35 -15.86 2.13 -16.13
C ILE A 35 -15.87 0.82 -15.33
N GLY A 36 -15.65 -0.32 -15.98
CA GLY A 36 -15.69 -1.64 -15.35
C GLY A 36 -17.04 -2.37 -15.46
N PRO A 37 -17.25 -3.50 -14.75
CA PRO A 37 -16.36 -4.09 -13.73
C PRO A 37 -15.12 -4.80 -14.30
N GLN A 38 -15.08 -5.03 -15.62
CA GLN A 38 -13.94 -5.58 -16.34
C GLN A 38 -13.35 -4.48 -17.23
N HIS A 39 -12.25 -3.88 -16.80
CA HIS A 39 -11.51 -2.89 -17.57
C HIS A 39 -10.00 -3.02 -17.25
N PRO A 40 -9.08 -2.83 -18.22
CA PRO A 40 -7.65 -2.97 -17.97
C PRO A 40 -7.11 -2.05 -16.85
N ALA A 41 -7.69 -0.84 -16.70
CA ALA A 41 -7.34 0.10 -15.63
C ALA A 41 -7.88 -0.29 -14.25
N THR A 42 -8.70 -1.34 -14.15
CA THR A 42 -9.20 -1.87 -12.88
C THR A 42 -8.51 -3.20 -12.58
N HIS A 43 -7.38 -3.15 -11.87
CA HIS A 43 -6.72 -4.37 -11.39
C HIS A 43 -7.65 -5.12 -10.41
N GLY A 44 -8.25 -6.19 -10.89
CA GLY A 44 -9.32 -6.92 -10.18
C GLY A 44 -10.69 -6.60 -10.75
N THR A 45 -11.69 -6.49 -9.89
CA THR A 45 -13.07 -6.16 -10.30
C THR A 45 -13.54 -4.93 -9.53
N LEU A 46 -13.55 -3.80 -10.24
CA LEU A 46 -14.01 -2.52 -9.71
C LEU A 46 -14.88 -1.86 -10.77
N ARG A 47 -16.01 -1.31 -10.35
CA ARG A 47 -16.86 -0.50 -11.21
C ARG A 47 -16.83 0.93 -10.70
N VAL A 48 -16.58 1.90 -11.56
CA VAL A 48 -16.61 3.31 -11.21
C VAL A 48 -17.60 4.01 -12.13
N VAL A 49 -18.64 4.59 -11.54
CA VAL A 49 -19.60 5.43 -12.27
C VAL A 49 -19.13 6.87 -12.17
N VAL A 50 -18.73 7.43 -13.31
CA VAL A 50 -18.15 8.76 -13.41
C VAL A 50 -19.12 9.69 -14.11
N LYS A 51 -19.37 10.86 -13.52
CA LYS A 51 -20.06 11.97 -14.18
C LYS A 51 -19.03 12.96 -14.68
N LEU A 52 -19.09 13.24 -15.98
CA LEU A 52 -18.15 14.08 -16.71
C LEU A 52 -18.84 15.36 -17.18
N ASP A 53 -18.10 16.46 -17.10
CA ASP A 53 -18.37 17.70 -17.81
C ASP A 53 -17.21 17.93 -18.80
N GLY A 54 -17.44 17.57 -20.07
CA GLY A 54 -16.37 17.45 -21.06
C GLY A 54 -15.29 16.45 -20.61
N GLU A 55 -14.07 16.95 -20.41
CA GLU A 55 -12.92 16.16 -19.91
C GLU A 55 -12.78 16.18 -18.38
N ARG A 56 -13.58 16.99 -17.68
CA ARG A 56 -13.47 17.15 -16.23
C ARG A 56 -14.34 16.14 -15.50
N VAL A 57 -13.76 15.43 -14.54
CA VAL A 57 -14.50 14.59 -13.60
C VAL A 57 -15.18 15.45 -12.54
N VAL A 58 -16.50 15.44 -12.51
CA VAL A 58 -17.31 16.18 -11.51
C VAL A 58 -17.62 15.28 -10.31
N ARG A 59 -17.92 14.00 -10.56
CA ARG A 59 -18.22 13.01 -9.52
C ARG A 59 -17.74 11.64 -9.96
N ALA A 60 -17.16 10.88 -9.04
CA ALA A 60 -16.83 9.48 -9.23
C ALA A 60 -17.41 8.65 -8.07
N GLU A 61 -18.13 7.59 -8.40
CA GLU A 61 -18.71 6.66 -7.44
C GLU A 61 -18.12 5.27 -7.65
N PRO A 62 -17.22 4.81 -6.76
CA PRO A 62 -16.70 3.45 -6.80
C PRO A 62 -17.72 2.47 -6.24
N ILE A 63 -18.22 1.58 -7.09
CA ILE A 63 -19.06 0.45 -6.74
C ILE A 63 -18.14 -0.76 -6.53
N MET A 64 -18.03 -1.17 -5.26
CA MET A 64 -17.21 -2.28 -4.80
C MET A 64 -18.06 -3.46 -4.31
N GLY A 65 -17.41 -4.56 -3.92
CA GLY A 65 -18.09 -5.75 -3.38
C GLY A 65 -18.15 -6.96 -4.32
N TYR A 66 -17.70 -6.81 -5.58
CA TYR A 66 -17.63 -7.93 -6.54
C TYR A 66 -16.72 -9.09 -6.06
N MET A 67 -15.74 -8.80 -5.19
CA MET A 67 -14.88 -9.80 -4.54
C MET A 67 -15.23 -10.03 -3.07
N HIS A 68 -16.41 -9.62 -2.60
CA HIS A 68 -16.83 -9.93 -1.24
C HIS A 68 -17.05 -11.45 -1.09
N ARG A 69 -16.25 -12.08 -0.23
CA ARG A 69 -16.27 -13.54 0.01
C ARG A 69 -16.74 -13.92 1.42
N GLY A 70 -17.19 -12.95 2.21
CA GLY A 70 -17.63 -13.17 3.59
C GLY A 70 -16.54 -13.71 4.50
N TYR A 71 -15.28 -13.24 4.36
CA TYR A 71 -14.14 -13.71 5.16
C TYR A 71 -14.42 -13.65 6.67
N GLU A 72 -14.97 -12.54 7.16
CA GLU A 72 -15.35 -12.37 8.57
C GLU A 72 -16.38 -13.41 9.04
N LYS A 73 -17.39 -13.73 8.21
CA LYS A 73 -18.37 -14.76 8.56
C LYS A 73 -17.74 -16.16 8.58
N LEU A 74 -16.78 -16.39 7.68
CA LEU A 74 -16.05 -17.64 7.60
C LEU A 74 -15.10 -17.84 8.79
N THR A 75 -14.59 -16.78 9.42
CA THR A 75 -13.73 -16.91 10.61
C THR A 75 -14.52 -17.31 11.85
N GLU A 76 -15.79 -16.94 11.99
CA GLU A 76 -16.64 -17.30 13.14
C GLU A 76 -16.79 -18.81 13.36
N VAL A 77 -16.74 -19.60 12.28
CA VAL A 77 -16.97 -21.06 12.31
C VAL A 77 -15.68 -21.89 12.21
N ARG A 78 -14.51 -21.24 12.31
CA ARG A 78 -13.19 -21.86 12.13
C ARG A 78 -12.32 -21.67 13.36
N THR A 79 -11.41 -22.60 13.59
CA THR A 79 -10.40 -22.45 14.63
C THR A 79 -9.31 -21.48 14.18
N TYR A 80 -8.61 -20.84 15.13
CA TYR A 80 -7.54 -19.88 14.83
C TYR A 80 -6.50 -20.40 13.81
N PRO A 81 -5.98 -21.65 13.90
CA PRO A 81 -5.06 -22.19 12.89
C PRO A 81 -5.68 -22.39 11.51
N GLN A 82 -7.00 -22.58 11.41
CA GLN A 82 -7.69 -22.65 10.12
C GLN A 82 -7.87 -21.25 9.51
N VAL A 83 -8.05 -20.23 10.35
CA VAL A 83 -8.25 -18.84 9.91
C VAL A 83 -7.01 -18.27 9.22
N THR A 84 -5.79 -18.66 9.61
CA THR A 84 -4.54 -18.17 8.96
C THR A 84 -4.53 -18.41 7.44
N THR A 85 -5.12 -19.52 6.98
CA THR A 85 -5.24 -19.86 5.55
C THR A 85 -6.19 -18.93 4.79
N LEU A 86 -7.19 -18.37 5.48
CA LEU A 86 -8.14 -17.41 4.92
C LEU A 86 -7.54 -16.01 4.88
N VAL A 87 -6.90 -15.59 5.99
CA VAL A 87 -6.33 -14.25 6.16
C VAL A 87 -5.24 -13.97 5.11
N ASN A 88 -4.40 -14.96 4.80
CA ASN A 88 -3.40 -14.88 3.73
C ASN A 88 -3.96 -14.50 2.34
N ARG A 89 -5.28 -14.60 2.13
CA ARG A 89 -5.95 -14.35 0.84
C ARG A 89 -6.70 -13.02 0.78
N ILE A 90 -6.64 -12.19 1.82
CA ILE A 90 -7.31 -10.88 1.86
C ILE A 90 -6.60 -9.92 0.90
N ASP A 91 -5.35 -9.58 1.20
CA ASP A 91 -4.42 -9.04 0.21
C ASP A 91 -3.57 -10.18 -0.36
N TRP A 92 -3.98 -10.70 -1.50
CA TRP A 92 -3.31 -11.78 -2.24
C TRP A 92 -1.86 -11.48 -2.67
N LEU A 93 -1.40 -10.22 -2.65
CA LEU A 93 0.01 -9.86 -2.83
C LEU A 93 0.73 -9.62 -1.49
N GLY A 94 -0.03 -9.23 -0.48
CA GLY A 94 0.45 -8.85 0.84
C GLY A 94 0.74 -10.00 1.81
N SER A 95 0.63 -11.28 1.42
CA SER A 95 1.16 -12.47 2.14
C SER A 95 1.36 -12.28 3.66
N PHE A 96 2.60 -12.05 4.14
CA PHE A 96 2.95 -11.86 5.55
C PHE A 96 2.34 -10.60 6.20
N ALA A 97 2.05 -9.55 5.44
CA ALA A 97 1.32 -8.38 5.92
C ALA A 97 -0.13 -8.70 6.33
N ASN A 98 -0.72 -9.79 5.82
CA ASN A 98 -1.99 -10.28 6.34
C ASN A 98 -1.79 -11.22 7.54
N GLU A 99 -0.84 -12.16 7.42
CA GLU A 99 -0.67 -13.23 8.40
C GLU A 99 -0.17 -12.71 9.75
N VAL A 100 0.85 -11.85 9.74
CA VAL A 100 1.53 -11.37 10.94
C VAL A 100 0.59 -10.62 11.90
N PRO A 101 -0.23 -9.64 11.47
CA PRO A 101 -1.16 -8.98 12.38
C PRO A 101 -2.15 -9.93 13.05
N PHE A 102 -2.64 -10.95 12.34
CA PHE A 102 -3.54 -11.95 12.89
C PHE A 102 -2.83 -12.82 13.95
N ILE A 103 -1.61 -13.26 13.66
CA ILE A 103 -0.81 -14.07 14.58
C ILE A 103 -0.44 -13.28 15.84
N LEU A 104 0.03 -12.04 15.68
CA LEU A 104 0.40 -11.17 16.81
C LEU A 104 -0.82 -10.83 17.68
N ALA A 105 -1.99 -10.61 17.08
CA ALA A 105 -3.23 -10.42 17.82
C ALA A 105 -3.61 -11.67 18.62
N ALA A 106 -3.46 -12.87 18.04
CA ALA A 106 -3.73 -14.12 18.74
C ALA A 106 -2.71 -14.40 19.86
N GLU A 107 -1.41 -14.17 19.61
CA GLU A 107 -0.32 -14.27 20.60
C GLU A 107 -0.57 -13.34 21.79
N ARG A 108 -0.99 -12.09 21.54
CA ARG A 108 -1.36 -11.13 22.59
C ARG A 108 -2.60 -11.54 23.38
N LEU A 109 -3.60 -12.15 22.75
CA LEU A 109 -4.79 -12.65 23.45
C LEU A 109 -4.49 -13.88 24.33
N MET A 110 -3.43 -14.63 24.00
CA MET A 110 -3.02 -15.83 24.73
C MET A 110 -1.87 -15.59 25.73
N ASP A 111 -1.36 -14.36 25.81
CA ASP A 111 -0.14 -14.01 26.55
C ASP A 111 1.05 -14.94 26.20
N VAL A 112 1.21 -15.24 24.91
CA VAL A 112 2.30 -16.06 24.37
C VAL A 112 3.29 -15.19 23.62
N GLU A 113 4.57 -15.32 23.94
CA GLU A 113 5.66 -14.66 23.23
C GLU A 113 6.43 -15.66 22.35
N ALA A 114 6.58 -15.32 21.07
CA ALA A 114 7.40 -16.11 20.15
C ALA A 114 8.90 -15.98 20.50
N PRO A 115 9.74 -17.01 20.30
CA PRO A 115 11.17 -16.90 20.57
C PRO A 115 11.85 -15.81 19.73
N PRO A 116 12.97 -15.20 20.20
CA PRO A 116 13.64 -14.13 19.47
C PRO A 116 13.99 -14.49 18.02
N ARG A 117 14.48 -15.71 17.77
CA ARG A 117 14.78 -16.19 16.40
C ARG A 117 13.54 -16.17 15.50
N ALA A 118 12.39 -16.58 16.03
CA ALA A 118 11.13 -16.56 15.28
C ALA A 118 10.70 -15.13 14.95
N GLN A 119 10.79 -14.20 15.90
CA GLN A 119 10.46 -12.78 15.68
C GLN A 119 11.34 -12.15 14.59
N TRP A 120 12.64 -12.46 14.59
CA TRP A 120 13.58 -11.99 13.58
C TRP A 120 13.27 -12.55 12.18
N ILE A 121 13.09 -13.87 12.06
CA ILE A 121 12.73 -14.50 10.78
C ILE A 121 11.38 -13.98 10.26
N ARG A 122 10.38 -13.83 11.14
CA ARG A 122 9.07 -13.24 10.80
C ARG A 122 9.22 -11.83 10.23
N THR A 123 10.08 -11.01 10.84
CA THR A 123 10.35 -9.63 10.38
C THR A 123 11.06 -9.63 9.02
N VAL A 124 12.03 -10.54 8.80
CA VAL A 124 12.68 -10.70 7.49
C VAL A 124 11.67 -11.06 6.41
N LEU A 125 10.84 -12.07 6.64
CA LEU A 125 9.84 -12.52 5.67
C LEU A 125 8.77 -11.45 5.40
N PHE A 126 8.42 -10.67 6.43
CA PHE A 126 7.52 -9.52 6.30
C PHE A 126 8.10 -8.44 5.37
N GLU A 127 9.36 -8.06 5.55
CA GLU A 127 10.01 -7.05 4.70
C GLU A 127 10.30 -7.59 3.29
N LEU A 128 10.64 -8.89 3.12
CA LEU A 128 10.71 -9.52 1.79
C LEU A 128 9.35 -9.50 1.07
N SER A 129 8.25 -9.75 1.80
CA SER A 129 6.90 -9.64 1.25
C SER A 129 6.55 -8.20 0.88
N ARG A 130 6.98 -7.20 1.66
CA ARG A 130 6.83 -5.78 1.32
C ARG A 130 7.57 -5.47 0.03
N ILE A 131 8.83 -5.88 -0.10
CA ILE A 131 9.64 -5.69 -1.31
C ILE A 131 8.91 -6.30 -2.50
N ALA A 132 8.47 -7.56 -2.41
CA ALA A 132 7.77 -8.25 -3.50
C ALA A 132 6.46 -7.56 -3.92
N ASN A 133 5.72 -6.97 -2.98
CA ASN A 133 4.48 -6.24 -3.26
C ASN A 133 4.79 -4.89 -3.93
N VAL A 134 5.66 -4.09 -3.33
CA VAL A 134 5.94 -2.73 -3.78
C VAL A 134 6.72 -2.70 -5.10
N VAL A 135 7.62 -3.66 -5.35
CA VAL A 135 8.31 -3.80 -6.66
C VAL A 135 7.30 -3.96 -7.79
N LEU A 136 6.25 -4.77 -7.59
CA LEU A 136 5.19 -4.91 -8.60
C LEU A 136 4.44 -3.60 -8.81
N PHE A 137 4.10 -2.89 -7.73
CA PHE A 137 3.48 -1.56 -7.83
C PHE A 137 4.32 -0.58 -8.64
N LEU A 138 5.64 -0.53 -8.40
CA LEU A 138 6.55 0.37 -9.11
C LEU A 138 6.57 0.08 -10.61
N GLY A 139 6.62 -1.19 -11.02
CA GLY A 139 6.55 -1.57 -12.43
C GLY A 139 5.18 -1.34 -13.06
N ASP A 140 4.10 -1.63 -12.34
CA ASP A 140 2.72 -1.53 -12.84
C ASP A 140 2.26 -0.07 -13.02
N MET A 141 2.75 0.85 -12.19
CA MET A 141 2.46 2.29 -12.36
C MET A 141 2.86 2.81 -13.75
N GLY A 142 3.94 2.27 -14.32
CA GLY A 142 4.34 2.57 -15.69
C GLY A 142 3.26 2.16 -16.70
N VAL A 143 2.68 0.97 -16.54
CA VAL A 143 1.64 0.42 -17.42
C VAL A 143 0.40 1.30 -17.40
N GLN A 144 -0.01 1.79 -16.23
CA GLN A 144 -1.15 2.69 -16.08
C GLN A 144 -1.00 4.00 -16.85
N LEU A 145 0.23 4.40 -17.14
CA LEU A 145 0.56 5.60 -17.91
C LEU A 145 0.97 5.30 -19.36
N GLY A 146 0.95 4.03 -19.77
CA GLY A 146 1.25 3.56 -21.13
C GLY A 146 2.67 3.02 -21.34
N ALA A 147 3.52 3.00 -20.32
CA ALA A 147 4.87 2.44 -20.38
C ALA A 147 4.87 0.97 -19.94
N VAL A 148 4.97 0.05 -20.89
CA VAL A 148 4.84 -1.40 -20.60
C VAL A 148 6.13 -2.03 -20.06
N THR A 149 7.30 -1.58 -20.50
CA THR A 149 8.59 -2.20 -20.15
C THR A 149 8.87 -2.34 -18.64
N PRO A 150 8.60 -1.33 -17.78
CA PRO A 150 8.90 -1.41 -16.34
C PRO A 150 8.26 -2.60 -15.62
N VAL A 151 7.07 -3.03 -16.05
CA VAL A 151 6.38 -4.17 -15.41
C VAL A 151 7.13 -5.49 -15.63
N PHE A 152 7.80 -5.66 -16.77
CA PHE A 152 8.59 -6.87 -17.04
C PHE A 152 9.84 -6.93 -16.17
N PHE A 153 10.46 -5.79 -15.87
CA PHE A 153 11.56 -5.72 -14.91
C PHE A 153 11.07 -6.04 -13.51
N ALA A 154 9.93 -5.46 -13.12
CA ALA A 154 9.31 -5.76 -11.83
C ALA A 154 8.97 -7.25 -11.69
N PHE A 155 8.36 -7.89 -12.70
CA PHE A 155 8.08 -9.33 -12.66
C PHE A 155 9.36 -10.17 -12.55
N ARG A 156 10.39 -9.86 -13.36
CA ARG A 156 11.69 -10.55 -13.31
C ARG A 156 12.30 -10.49 -11.92
N ASP A 157 12.41 -9.29 -11.36
CA ASP A 157 13.17 -9.08 -10.12
C ASP A 157 12.38 -9.51 -8.89
N ARG A 158 11.05 -9.33 -8.92
CA ARG A 158 10.12 -9.89 -7.93
C ARG A 158 10.21 -11.42 -7.85
N GLU A 159 10.43 -12.10 -8.97
CA GLU A 159 10.51 -13.56 -9.00
C GLU A 159 11.64 -14.09 -8.12
N PHE A 160 12.80 -13.40 -8.09
CA PHE A 160 13.90 -13.78 -7.21
C PHE A 160 13.54 -13.65 -5.73
N VAL A 161 12.78 -12.63 -5.35
CA VAL A 161 12.29 -12.45 -3.96
C VAL A 161 11.28 -13.54 -3.61
N LEU A 162 10.36 -13.85 -4.53
CA LEU A 162 9.40 -14.94 -4.34
C LEU A 162 10.08 -16.32 -4.21
N ASN A 163 11.18 -16.56 -4.93
CA ASN A 163 11.95 -17.79 -4.77
C ASN A 163 12.53 -17.92 -3.35
N GLN A 164 12.97 -16.81 -2.73
CA GLN A 164 13.44 -16.83 -1.33
C GLN A 164 12.31 -17.14 -0.36
N ILE A 165 11.11 -16.56 -0.57
CA ILE A 165 9.93 -16.85 0.24
C ILE A 165 9.50 -18.32 0.07
N GLU A 166 9.51 -18.83 -1.16
CA GLU A 166 9.18 -20.23 -1.46
C GLU A 166 10.18 -21.20 -0.83
N ALA A 167 11.48 -20.90 -0.89
CA ALA A 167 12.52 -21.75 -0.32
C ALA A 167 12.33 -21.99 1.19
N VAL A 168 11.80 -21.01 1.92
CA VAL A 168 11.53 -21.11 3.36
C VAL A 168 10.17 -21.76 3.63
N THR A 169 9.14 -21.37 2.88
CA THR A 169 7.75 -21.64 3.27
C THR A 169 7.09 -22.78 2.47
N GLY A 170 7.63 -23.08 1.28
CA GLY A 170 7.04 -23.93 0.27
C GLY A 170 5.89 -23.27 -0.52
N GLY A 171 5.56 -22.00 -0.26
CA GLY A 171 4.48 -21.28 -0.92
C GLY A 171 4.91 -19.91 -1.44
N ARG A 172 4.55 -19.60 -2.70
CA ARG A 172 4.93 -18.33 -3.34
C ARG A 172 4.04 -17.15 -2.95
N PHE A 173 2.73 -17.33 -3.00
CA PHE A 173 1.74 -16.26 -2.75
C PHE A 173 1.04 -16.38 -1.40
N HIS A 174 0.83 -17.61 -0.92
CA HIS A 174 0.07 -17.90 0.29
C HIS A 174 0.89 -18.84 1.19
N PRO A 175 1.97 -18.35 1.82
CA PRO A 175 2.93 -19.18 2.53
C PRO A 175 2.33 -19.86 3.77
N ASN A 176 1.41 -19.20 4.49
CA ASN A 176 0.80 -19.74 5.72
C ASN A 176 1.85 -20.37 6.64
N PHE A 177 2.87 -19.57 6.97
CA PHE A 177 4.11 -20.04 7.59
C PHE A 177 4.20 -19.72 9.08
N ASP A 178 3.67 -18.57 9.50
CA ASP A 178 3.63 -18.18 10.90
C ASP A 178 2.69 -19.09 11.68
N ARG A 179 3.05 -19.38 12.91
CA ARG A 179 2.21 -20.11 13.86
C ARG A 179 2.07 -19.26 15.11
N ILE A 180 0.96 -19.42 15.81
CA ILE A 180 0.75 -18.75 17.10
C ILE A 180 1.86 -19.26 18.04
N GLY A 181 2.76 -18.37 18.44
CA GLY A 181 3.94 -18.61 19.27
C GLY A 181 5.26 -18.81 18.50
N GLY A 182 5.29 -18.64 17.18
CA GLY A 182 6.52 -18.84 16.40
C GLY A 182 6.30 -19.10 14.91
N LEU A 183 7.04 -20.08 14.38
CA LEU A 183 7.10 -20.43 12.97
C LEU A 183 6.91 -21.93 12.77
N LYS A 184 6.48 -22.32 11.56
CA LYS A 184 6.34 -23.73 11.18
C LYS A 184 7.69 -24.46 11.12
N ASP A 185 8.65 -23.88 10.40
CA ASP A 185 9.97 -24.47 10.14
C ASP A 185 11.07 -23.39 10.30
N ASP A 186 12.35 -23.77 10.35
CA ASP A 186 13.49 -22.84 10.36
C ASP A 186 14.05 -22.64 8.94
N LEU A 187 14.91 -21.64 8.75
CA LEU A 187 15.50 -21.28 7.47
C LEU A 187 16.39 -22.39 6.89
N PRO A 188 16.38 -22.61 5.56
CA PRO A 188 17.26 -23.58 4.92
C PRO A 188 18.72 -23.13 4.95
N LYS A 189 19.66 -24.09 4.86
CA LYS A 189 21.10 -23.81 4.85
C LYS A 189 21.49 -22.98 3.63
N GLY A 190 22.30 -21.93 3.83
CA GLY A 190 22.80 -21.06 2.75
C GLY A 190 21.82 -19.98 2.28
N TRP A 191 20.58 -19.97 2.79
CA TRP A 191 19.53 -19.03 2.39
C TRP A 191 19.88 -17.56 2.65
N THR A 192 20.56 -17.28 3.75
CA THR A 192 20.97 -15.93 4.15
C THR A 192 21.82 -15.26 3.06
N GLU A 193 22.86 -15.95 2.57
CA GLU A 193 23.78 -15.39 1.57
C GLU A 193 23.10 -15.24 0.20
N GLU A 194 22.25 -16.19 -0.17
CA GLU A 194 21.46 -16.09 -1.40
C GLU A 194 20.51 -14.89 -1.36
N THR A 195 19.83 -14.69 -0.22
CA THR A 195 18.92 -13.57 -0.01
C THR A 195 19.64 -12.23 -0.16
N LYS A 196 20.83 -12.06 0.41
CA LYS A 196 21.65 -10.84 0.22
C LYS A 196 21.96 -10.56 -1.25
N GLY A 197 22.27 -11.61 -2.02
CA GLY A 197 22.45 -11.51 -3.47
C GLY A 197 21.19 -11.02 -4.20
N VAL A 198 20.01 -11.46 -3.76
CA VAL A 198 18.71 -10.98 -4.27
C VAL A 198 18.46 -9.52 -3.91
N LEU A 199 18.75 -9.10 -2.67
CA LEU A 199 18.61 -7.69 -2.26
C LEU A 199 19.48 -6.76 -3.12
N GLY A 200 20.69 -7.18 -3.46
CA GLY A 200 21.55 -6.46 -4.41
C GLY A 200 20.87 -6.24 -5.77
N ARG A 201 20.17 -7.25 -6.30
CA ARG A 201 19.40 -7.13 -7.56
C ARG A 201 18.23 -6.16 -7.41
N ILE A 202 17.52 -6.19 -6.28
CA ILE A 202 16.41 -5.26 -6.02
C ILE A 202 16.89 -3.81 -5.93
N ARG A 203 18.06 -3.56 -5.36
CA ARG A 203 18.67 -2.22 -5.35
C ARG A 203 19.00 -1.76 -6.78
N THR A 204 19.53 -2.65 -7.63
CA THR A 204 19.74 -2.35 -9.06
C THR A 204 18.41 -2.04 -9.75
N PHE A 205 17.35 -2.82 -9.52
CA PHE A 205 16.01 -2.55 -10.04
C PHE A 205 15.51 -1.14 -9.62
N CYS A 206 15.73 -0.74 -8.36
CA CYS A 206 15.34 0.59 -7.91
C CYS A 206 16.07 1.69 -8.67
N ASN A 207 17.37 1.52 -8.97
CA ASN A 207 18.13 2.46 -9.81
C ASN A 207 17.56 2.50 -11.23
N GLU A 208 17.26 1.35 -11.83
CA GLU A 208 16.64 1.27 -13.17
C GLU A 208 15.28 1.98 -13.21
N MET A 209 14.45 1.84 -12.18
CA MET A 209 13.15 2.54 -12.08
C MET A 209 13.32 4.05 -11.84
N GLU A 210 14.37 4.46 -11.13
CA GLU A 210 14.69 5.86 -10.94
C GLU A 210 15.10 6.50 -12.27
N ASP A 211 15.99 5.86 -13.03
CA ASP A 211 16.49 6.37 -14.31
C ASP A 211 15.42 6.34 -15.41
N LEU A 212 14.69 5.22 -15.55
CA LEU A 212 13.78 5.01 -16.69
C LEU A 212 12.38 5.58 -16.47
N VAL A 213 11.89 5.58 -15.23
CA VAL A 213 10.50 5.97 -14.91
C VAL A 213 10.49 7.29 -14.17
N THR A 214 11.18 7.38 -13.03
CA THR A 214 11.09 8.56 -12.15
C THR A 214 11.74 9.79 -12.78
N GLY A 215 12.89 9.62 -13.43
CA GLY A 215 13.62 10.67 -14.17
C GLY A 215 12.97 11.07 -15.49
N ASN A 216 11.97 10.32 -15.97
CA ASN A 216 11.32 10.59 -17.25
C ASN A 216 10.36 11.80 -17.17
N GLU A 217 10.51 12.74 -18.10
CA GLU A 217 9.70 13.97 -18.14
C GLU A 217 8.21 13.70 -18.35
N ILE A 218 7.85 12.71 -19.17
CA ILE A 218 6.45 12.35 -19.42
C ILE A 218 5.83 11.78 -18.15
N PHE A 219 6.54 10.89 -17.44
CA PHE A 219 6.07 10.35 -16.18
C PHE A 219 5.83 11.47 -15.15
N GLN A 220 6.79 12.39 -15.00
CA GLN A 220 6.65 13.53 -14.09
C GLN A 220 5.49 14.44 -14.48
N ALA A 221 5.36 14.79 -15.77
CA ALA A 221 4.26 15.63 -16.27
C ALA A 221 2.87 15.01 -16.03
N ARG A 222 2.78 13.68 -15.95
CA ARG A 222 1.52 12.94 -15.73
C ARG A 222 1.21 12.64 -14.27
N THR A 223 2.14 12.88 -13.35
CA THR A 223 2.01 12.47 -11.94
C THR A 223 2.21 13.62 -10.95
N ARG A 224 3.05 14.61 -11.27
CA ARG A 224 3.26 15.79 -10.43
C ARG A 224 2.03 16.69 -10.45
N GLY A 225 1.60 17.15 -9.27
CA GLY A 225 0.40 17.95 -9.09
C GLY A 225 -0.92 17.20 -9.33
N ILE A 226 -0.88 15.89 -9.61
CA ILE A 226 -2.07 15.07 -9.87
C ILE A 226 -2.45 14.24 -8.63
N GLY A 227 -3.70 14.37 -8.21
CA GLY A 227 -4.23 13.65 -7.04
C GLY A 227 -3.53 14.09 -5.75
N VAL A 228 -3.37 15.41 -5.57
CA VAL A 228 -2.81 16.00 -4.35
C VAL A 228 -3.74 15.71 -3.17
N ILE A 229 -3.17 15.20 -2.09
CA ILE A 229 -3.87 14.93 -0.84
C ILE A 229 -3.26 15.82 0.24
N PRO A 230 -3.98 16.85 0.73
CA PRO A 230 -3.54 17.60 1.91
C PRO A 230 -3.44 16.71 3.15
N ALA A 231 -2.48 16.98 4.02
CA ALA A 231 -2.22 16.17 5.21
C ALA A 231 -3.44 16.07 6.16
N ASP A 232 -4.08 17.20 6.42
CA ASP A 232 -5.26 17.31 7.27
C ASP A 232 -6.46 16.54 6.71
N VAL A 233 -6.69 16.64 5.40
CA VAL A 233 -7.73 15.87 4.70
C VAL A 233 -7.42 14.38 4.74
N GLY A 234 -6.17 14.00 4.45
CA GLY A 234 -5.74 12.60 4.50
C GLY A 234 -5.94 11.98 5.88
N LEU A 235 -5.58 12.70 6.95
CA LEU A 235 -5.79 12.26 8.32
C LEU A 235 -7.27 12.16 8.68
N ALA A 236 -8.08 13.15 8.29
CA ALA A 236 -9.53 13.13 8.55
C ALA A 236 -10.25 11.95 7.87
N TYR A 237 -9.74 11.49 6.72
CA TYR A 237 -10.26 10.33 5.99
C TYR A 237 -9.63 9.00 6.42
N GLY A 238 -8.69 9.01 7.38
CA GLY A 238 -8.02 7.82 7.88
C GLY A 238 -7.02 7.19 6.89
N LEU A 239 -6.43 7.98 5.99
CA LEU A 239 -5.38 7.47 5.10
C LEU A 239 -4.13 7.07 5.89
N SER A 240 -3.46 6.01 5.44
CA SER A 240 -2.29 5.44 6.11
C SER A 240 -1.17 5.06 5.12
N GLY A 241 -0.02 4.68 5.69
CA GLY A 241 1.14 4.19 4.94
C GLY A 241 1.75 5.24 4.01
N ALA A 242 2.28 4.80 2.87
CA ALA A 242 2.94 5.68 1.90
C ALA A 242 2.02 6.80 1.37
N ASN A 243 0.69 6.65 1.43
CA ASN A 243 -0.23 7.68 0.95
C ASN A 243 -0.20 8.93 1.84
N ILE A 244 -0.19 8.76 3.17
CA ILE A 244 -0.14 9.89 4.09
C ILE A 244 1.28 10.44 4.26
N ARG A 245 2.29 9.56 4.21
CA ARG A 245 3.71 9.96 4.22
C ARG A 245 4.12 10.79 3.01
N ALA A 246 3.52 10.52 1.85
CA ALA A 246 3.71 11.33 0.66
C ALA A 246 3.12 12.74 0.76
N SER A 247 2.33 13.01 1.82
CA SER A 247 1.72 14.31 2.13
C SER A 247 2.40 14.99 3.33
N GLY A 248 3.63 14.60 3.66
CA GLY A 248 4.46 15.21 4.69
C GLY A 248 4.22 14.73 6.13
N VAL A 249 3.32 13.76 6.34
CA VAL A 249 3.06 13.23 7.69
C VAL A 249 4.10 12.16 8.03
N ASP A 250 4.99 12.48 8.97
CA ASP A 250 6.00 11.54 9.48
C ASP A 250 5.41 10.57 10.49
N TRP A 251 4.78 9.51 9.98
CA TRP A 251 4.21 8.43 10.79
C TRP A 251 4.33 7.07 10.11
N ASP A 252 4.83 6.08 10.85
CA ASP A 252 4.86 4.67 10.43
C ASP A 252 4.63 3.76 11.64
N LEU A 253 3.70 2.80 11.48
CA LEU A 253 3.35 1.88 12.56
C LEU A 253 4.56 1.11 13.10
N ARG A 254 5.55 0.77 12.25
CA ARG A 254 6.76 0.03 12.63
C ARG A 254 7.68 0.80 13.56
N ARG A 255 7.70 2.13 13.44
CA ARG A 255 8.51 3.02 14.30
C ARG A 255 7.69 3.53 15.49
N ASP A 256 6.46 3.98 15.23
CA ASP A 256 5.70 4.80 16.18
C ASP A 256 4.61 4.01 16.93
N GLY A 257 4.17 2.87 16.39
CA GLY A 257 2.99 2.14 16.88
C GLY A 257 3.28 0.85 17.65
N GLY A 258 4.51 0.34 17.62
CA GLY A 258 4.90 -0.91 18.27
C GLY A 258 4.22 -2.14 17.66
N VAL A 259 4.69 -2.58 16.49
CA VAL A 259 4.04 -3.64 15.68
C VAL A 259 4.09 -5.02 16.34
N GLY A 260 5.00 -5.27 17.28
CA GLY A 260 5.29 -6.63 17.80
C GLY A 260 6.26 -7.42 16.92
N LEU A 261 7.02 -6.69 16.10
CA LEU A 261 8.14 -7.18 15.29
C LEU A 261 9.41 -6.41 15.73
N VAL A 262 10.58 -6.89 15.31
CA VAL A 262 11.87 -6.36 15.78
C VAL A 262 12.35 -5.13 15.00
N HIS A 263 11.44 -4.35 14.40
CA HIS A 263 11.77 -3.11 13.67
C HIS A 263 12.40 -2.04 14.55
N ASP A 264 12.16 -2.08 15.86
CA ASP A 264 12.72 -1.20 16.89
C ASP A 264 14.21 -1.47 17.18
N GLN A 265 14.73 -2.62 16.77
CA GLN A 265 16.13 -3.03 16.95
C GLN A 265 17.01 -2.70 15.73
N LEU A 266 16.44 -2.08 14.69
CA LEU A 266 17.11 -1.77 13.43
C LEU A 266 17.38 -0.27 13.30
N ASP A 267 18.44 0.08 12.57
CA ASP A 267 18.71 1.46 12.16
C ASP A 267 18.10 1.72 10.78
N TRP A 268 16.96 2.41 10.75
CA TRP A 268 16.23 2.71 9.52
C TRP A 268 15.43 3.99 9.69
N LYS A 269 14.98 4.55 8.56
CA LYS A 269 14.18 5.78 8.56
C LYS A 269 12.88 5.66 7.79
N VAL A 270 11.93 6.47 8.21
CA VAL A 270 10.64 6.63 7.54
C VAL A 270 10.77 7.70 6.47
N TRP A 271 10.44 7.35 5.23
CA TRP A 271 10.51 8.28 4.10
C TRP A 271 9.20 9.06 3.95
N THR A 272 9.31 10.38 3.92
CA THR A 272 8.19 11.31 3.68
C THR A 272 8.48 12.18 2.47
N HIS A 273 7.43 12.72 1.86
CA HIS A 273 7.53 13.69 0.77
C HIS A 273 6.52 14.83 1.01
N PRO A 274 6.85 16.10 0.67
CA PRO A 274 5.98 17.24 1.00
C PRO A 274 4.80 17.44 0.04
N ASP A 275 4.91 17.01 -1.22
CA ASP A 275 3.99 17.46 -2.29
C ASP A 275 2.58 16.82 -2.27
N GLY A 276 2.37 15.68 -1.62
CA GLY A 276 1.05 15.04 -1.50
C GLY A 276 0.48 14.44 -2.80
N ASP A 277 1.19 14.50 -3.91
CA ASP A 277 0.72 14.09 -5.24
C ASP A 277 1.05 12.62 -5.58
N SER A 278 0.69 12.21 -6.80
CA SER A 278 0.92 10.84 -7.27
C SER A 278 2.40 10.53 -7.47
N PHE A 279 3.21 11.52 -7.86
CA PHE A 279 4.66 11.37 -7.97
C PHE A 279 5.29 11.13 -6.59
N ALA A 280 4.92 11.93 -5.60
CA ALA A 280 5.37 11.81 -4.21
C ALA A 280 5.07 10.40 -3.65
N ARG A 281 3.86 9.87 -3.91
CA ARG A 281 3.45 8.52 -3.49
C ARG A 281 4.26 7.40 -4.16
N TYR A 282 4.64 7.58 -5.41
CA TYR A 282 5.51 6.65 -6.12
C TYR A 282 6.93 6.70 -5.55
N TRP A 283 7.47 7.91 -5.37
CA TRP A 283 8.82 8.13 -4.84
C TRP A 283 8.99 7.56 -3.43
N VAL A 284 8.04 7.81 -2.52
CA VAL A 284 8.08 7.25 -1.15
C VAL A 284 8.14 5.72 -1.19
N ARG A 285 7.35 5.07 -2.06
CA ARG A 285 7.37 3.60 -2.23
C ARG A 285 8.69 3.08 -2.79
N LEU A 286 9.31 3.81 -3.72
CA LEU A 286 10.63 3.47 -4.23
C LEU A 286 11.67 3.50 -3.10
N GLN A 287 11.66 4.54 -2.27
CA GLN A 287 12.58 4.64 -1.14
C GLN A 287 12.30 3.58 -0.06
N GLU A 288 11.03 3.25 0.18
CA GLU A 288 10.65 2.15 1.09
C GLU A 288 11.21 0.79 0.67
N VAL A 289 11.32 0.52 -0.64
CA VAL A 289 11.94 -0.72 -1.11
C VAL A 289 13.44 -0.73 -0.80
N ARG A 290 14.14 0.39 -1.00
CA ARG A 290 15.57 0.52 -0.66
C ARG A 290 15.78 0.32 0.84
N GLU A 291 15.00 1.01 1.66
CA GLU A 291 15.04 0.91 3.11
C GLU A 291 14.72 -0.51 3.59
N ALA A 292 13.74 -1.18 2.96
CA ALA A 292 13.41 -2.56 3.27
C ALA A 292 14.57 -3.51 2.97
N CYS A 293 15.31 -3.30 1.87
CA CYS A 293 16.52 -4.08 1.62
C CYS A 293 17.57 -3.86 2.72
N ASP A 294 17.78 -2.63 3.16
CA ASP A 294 18.76 -2.30 4.20
C ASP A 294 18.36 -2.90 5.56
N MET A 295 17.07 -2.88 5.91
CA MET A 295 16.53 -3.57 7.08
C MET A 295 16.74 -5.08 7.01
N VAL A 296 16.49 -5.70 5.84
CA VAL A 296 16.69 -7.15 5.69
C VAL A 296 18.18 -7.50 5.84
N ASP A 297 19.10 -6.72 5.29
CA ASP A 297 20.54 -6.97 5.49
C ASP A 297 20.92 -6.94 6.98
N GLN A 298 20.46 -5.94 7.73
CA GLN A 298 20.68 -5.85 9.19
C GLN A 298 20.08 -7.05 9.95
N LEU A 299 18.86 -7.47 9.57
CA LEU A 299 18.20 -8.61 10.18
C LEU A 299 18.93 -9.93 9.91
N LEU A 300 19.47 -10.10 8.70
CA LEU A 300 20.24 -11.28 8.31
C LEU A 300 21.59 -11.34 9.04
N ASP A 301 22.23 -10.19 9.28
CA ASP A 301 23.51 -10.09 9.98
C ASP A 301 23.37 -10.28 11.51
N GLY A 302 22.28 -9.79 12.09
CA GLY A 302 22.04 -9.85 13.54
C GLY A 302 21.25 -11.06 14.04
N MET A 303 20.85 -11.98 13.15
CA MET A 303 19.87 -13.02 13.48
C MET A 303 20.31 -13.93 14.64
N PRO A 304 19.55 -14.00 15.75
CA PRO A 304 19.91 -14.84 16.87
C PRO A 304 19.73 -16.34 16.57
N SER A 305 20.57 -17.16 17.20
CA SER A 305 20.36 -18.61 17.27
C SER A 305 19.27 -18.95 18.30
N GLY A 306 18.60 -20.09 18.14
CA GLY A 306 17.60 -20.54 19.13
C GLY A 306 16.45 -21.35 18.51
N PRO A 307 15.43 -21.66 19.31
CA PRO A 307 14.22 -22.32 18.81
C PRO A 307 13.38 -21.33 17.98
N VAL A 308 12.59 -21.87 17.04
CA VAL A 308 11.64 -21.10 16.22
C VAL A 308 10.19 -21.21 16.69
N MET A 309 9.95 -21.94 17.79
CA MET A 309 8.60 -22.19 18.30
C MET A 309 8.58 -22.17 19.84
N ALA A 310 7.68 -21.38 20.42
CA ALA A 310 7.39 -21.37 21.85
C ALA A 310 6.60 -22.61 22.28
N LYS A 311 6.60 -22.89 23.59
CA LYS A 311 5.68 -23.87 24.18
C LYS A 311 4.31 -23.24 24.32
N VAL A 312 3.41 -23.57 23.40
CA VAL A 312 2.03 -23.05 23.40
C VAL A 312 1.13 -23.98 24.22
N PRO A 313 0.32 -23.48 25.16
CA PRO A 313 -0.71 -24.27 25.84
C PRO A 313 -1.68 -24.87 24.83
N ARG A 314 -2.05 -26.15 25.00
CA ARG A 314 -3.05 -26.83 24.16
C ARG A 314 -4.47 -26.37 24.49
#